data_AF-A0A4P9Z1R5-F1
#
_entry.id   AF-A0A4P9Z1R5-F1
#
_cell.length_a   1.000
_cell.length_b   1.000
_cell.length_c   1.000
_cell.angle_alpha   90.00
_cell.angle_beta   90.00
_cell.angle_gamma   90.00
#
_symmetry.space_group_name_H-M   'P 1'
#
loop_
_entity.id
_entity.type
_entity.pdbx_description
1 polymer ?
#
loop_
_entity_poly.entity_id
_entity_poly.type
_entity_poly.pdbx_seq_one_letter_code
_entity_poly.pdbx_strand_id
1 'polypeptide(L)'
;MRKVTAPTYIGYVDTVLDALLLFEACNLGILERAKQRPSPADRARFICSGSVFVWDEGQTGIRRWTDGRRWSSSRPRGNFIIYREL
;
A
#
# COMPACT_ATOMS: atom_id res chain seq x y z
N MET A 1 17.00 -1.96 -16.22
CA MET A 1 15.81 -1.07 -16.28
C MET A 1 15.22 -1.00 -14.88
N ARG A 2 15.19 0.17 -14.22
CA ARG A 2 14.67 0.29 -12.85
C ARG A 2 13.16 0.01 -12.86
N LYS A 3 12.71 -1.03 -12.15
CA LYS A 3 11.28 -1.28 -11.93
C LYS A 3 10.75 -0.23 -10.96
N VAL A 4 9.91 0.67 -11.43
CA VAL A 4 9.20 1.63 -10.60
C VAL A 4 8.06 0.91 -9.89
N THR A 5 7.85 1.16 -8.60
CA THR A 5 6.68 0.64 -7.88
C THR A 5 5.57 1.67 -7.93
N ALA A 6 4.56 1.42 -8.76
CA ALA A 6 3.33 2.20 -8.77
C ALA A 6 2.32 1.64 -7.73
N PRO A 7 1.29 2.41 -7.35
CA PRO A 7 0.19 1.91 -6.54
C PRO A 7 -0.51 0.74 -7.23
N THR A 8 -0.92 -0.25 -6.46
CA THR A 8 -1.73 -1.38 -6.92
C THR A 8 -3.12 -0.92 -7.34
N TYR A 9 -3.67 0.08 -6.65
CA TYR A 9 -4.97 0.66 -6.91
C TYR A 9 -4.97 2.15 -6.55
N ILE A 10 -5.82 2.92 -7.22
CA ILE A 10 -6.07 4.34 -6.93
C ILE A 10 -7.53 4.49 -6.51
N GLY A 11 -7.77 4.81 -5.24
CA GLY A 11 -9.10 4.99 -4.67
C GLY A 11 -9.08 4.98 -3.14
N TYR A 12 -10.21 4.66 -2.53
CA TYR A 12 -10.38 4.65 -1.08
C TYR A 12 -10.82 3.26 -0.60
N VAL A 13 -10.25 2.80 0.52
CA VAL A 13 -10.60 1.54 1.18
C VAL A 13 -11.30 1.92 2.49
N ASP A 14 -12.63 1.80 2.54
CA ASP A 14 -13.42 2.14 3.73
C ASP A 14 -13.76 0.89 4.54
N THR A 15 -14.07 -0.20 3.85
CA THR A 15 -14.59 -1.43 4.42
C THR A 15 -13.65 -2.60 4.24
N VAL A 16 -13.87 -3.64 5.03
CA VAL A 16 -13.16 -4.93 4.86
C VAL A 16 -13.44 -5.53 3.48
N LEU A 17 -14.66 -5.36 2.96
CA LEU A 17 -15.01 -5.87 1.64
C LEU A 17 -14.16 -5.21 0.54
N ASP A 18 -13.92 -3.89 0.62
CA ASP A 18 -13.04 -3.19 -0.32
C ASP A 18 -11.63 -3.80 -0.31
N ALA A 19 -11.08 -4.06 0.89
CA ALA A 19 -9.76 -4.69 1.03
C ALA A 19 -9.73 -6.12 0.46
N LEU A 20 -10.78 -6.92 0.71
CA LEU A 20 -10.88 -8.28 0.19
C LEU A 20 -11.00 -8.32 -1.34
N LEU A 21 -11.74 -7.38 -1.94
CA LEU A 21 -11.83 -7.24 -3.39
C LEU A 21 -10.47 -6.90 -4.01
N LEU A 22 -9.69 -6.03 -3.38
CA LEU A 22 -8.33 -5.72 -3.83
C LEU A 22 -7.39 -6.93 -3.72
N PHE A 23 -7.49 -7.72 -2.64
CA PHE A 23 -6.73 -8.96 -2.51
C PHE A 23 -7.10 -9.97 -3.59
N GLU A 24 -8.39 -10.15 -3.85
CA GLU A 24 -8.84 -11.11 -4.87
C GLU A 24 -8.47 -10.66 -6.29
N ALA A 25 -8.60 -9.37 -6.59
CA ALA A 25 -8.13 -8.82 -7.86
C ALA A 25 -6.61 -9.04 -8.06
N CYS A 26 -5.82 -8.98 -6.98
CA CYS A 26 -4.40 -9.33 -7.02
C CYS A 26 -4.19 -10.85 -7.23
N ASN A 27 -5.01 -11.71 -6.62
CA ASN A 27 -4.95 -13.17 -6.78
C ASN A 27 -5.24 -13.58 -8.22
N LEU A 28 -6.24 -12.96 -8.84
CA LEU A 28 -6.61 -13.19 -10.23
C LEU A 28 -5.64 -12.54 -11.23
N GLY A 29 -4.67 -11.76 -10.77
CA GLY A 29 -3.71 -11.05 -11.63
C GLY A 29 -4.29 -9.83 -12.36
N ILE A 30 -5.49 -9.39 -11.98
CA ILE A 30 -6.14 -8.18 -12.52
C ILE A 30 -5.39 -6.93 -12.04
N LEU A 31 -4.97 -6.92 -10.77
CA LEU A 31 -4.14 -5.86 -10.20
C LEU A 31 -2.74 -6.39 -9.88
N GLU A 32 -1.71 -5.59 -10.18
CA GLU A 32 -0.33 -5.96 -9.87
C GLU A 32 0.04 -5.58 -8.43
N ARG A 33 0.47 -6.58 -7.65
CA ARG A 33 1.02 -6.36 -6.31
C ARG A 33 2.33 -5.55 -6.40
N ALA A 34 2.54 -4.68 -5.43
CA ALA A 34 3.81 -4.02 -5.23
C ALA A 34 4.90 -5.05 -4.94
N LYS A 35 5.96 -5.05 -5.75
CA LYS A 35 7.09 -6.01 -5.64
C LYS A 35 8.23 -5.50 -4.77
N GLN A 36 8.23 -4.21 -4.45
CA GLN A 36 9.21 -3.55 -3.59
C GLN A 36 8.62 -2.24 -3.06
N ARG A 37 9.35 -1.51 -2.23
CA ARG A 37 8.95 -0.17 -1.78
C ARG A 37 9.22 0.89 -2.86
N PRO A 38 8.46 2.00 -2.89
CA PRO A 38 8.82 3.16 -3.70
C PRO A 38 10.20 3.69 -3.31
N SER A 39 11.03 3.95 -4.33
CA SER A 39 12.32 4.60 -4.14
C SER A 39 12.13 6.03 -3.61
N PRO A 40 13.15 6.65 -2.99
CA PRO A 40 13.05 8.04 -2.55
C PRO A 40 12.51 9.00 -3.61
N ALA A 41 12.91 8.82 -4.88
CA ALA A 41 12.44 9.63 -6.00
C ALA A 41 10.96 9.36 -6.35
N ASP A 42 10.52 8.11 -6.24
CA ASP A 42 9.15 7.69 -6.59
C ASP A 42 8.13 8.06 -5.50
N ARG A 43 8.58 8.19 -4.24
CA ARG A 43 7.69 8.48 -3.10
C ARG A 43 6.93 9.79 -3.27
N ALA A 44 7.58 10.83 -3.80
CA ALA A 44 6.93 12.12 -4.05
C ALA A 44 5.73 11.99 -5.01
N ARG A 45 5.79 11.02 -5.93
CA ARG A 45 4.74 10.78 -6.92
C ARG A 45 3.66 9.84 -6.42
N PHE A 46 4.02 8.79 -5.67
CA PHE A 46 3.09 7.70 -5.36
C PHE A 46 2.66 7.61 -3.90
N ILE A 47 3.30 8.31 -2.96
CA ILE A 47 2.83 8.41 -1.57
C ILE A 47 1.97 9.68 -1.45
N CYS A 48 0.74 9.56 -1.94
CA CYS A 48 -0.26 10.62 -2.00
C CYS A 48 -1.66 10.05 -1.74
N SER A 49 -2.64 10.93 -1.54
CA SER A 49 -4.02 10.54 -1.32
C SER A 49 -4.53 9.66 -2.46
N GLY A 50 -5.21 8.57 -2.10
CA GLY A 50 -5.77 7.60 -3.03
C GLY A 50 -4.83 6.43 -3.40
N SER A 51 -3.53 6.52 -3.12
CA SER A 51 -2.62 5.42 -3.42
C SER A 51 -2.79 4.23 -2.48
N VAL A 52 -3.09 3.06 -3.04
CA VAL A 52 -3.18 1.80 -2.31
C VAL A 52 -2.12 0.83 -2.79
N PHE A 53 -1.35 0.26 -1.86
CA PHE A 53 -0.32 -0.73 -2.14
C PHE A 53 -0.67 -2.06 -1.49
N VAL A 54 -0.68 -3.13 -2.28
CA VAL A 54 -0.84 -4.50 -1.81
C VAL A 54 0.45 -5.24 -2.12
N TRP A 55 1.04 -5.93 -1.14
CA TRP A 55 2.25 -6.70 -1.34
C TRP A 55 2.16 -8.06 -0.63
N ASP A 56 2.97 -9.00 -1.10
CA ASP A 56 3.15 -10.30 -0.46
C ASP A 56 4.43 -10.28 0.37
N GLU A 57 4.35 -10.56 1.67
CA GLU A 57 5.51 -10.53 2.57
C GLU A 57 6.58 -11.56 2.16
N GLY A 58 6.18 -12.77 1.76
CA GLY A 58 7.10 -13.85 1.39
C GLY A 58 7.86 -13.56 0.10
N GLN A 59 7.20 -12.95 -0.89
CA GLN A 59 7.81 -12.60 -2.17
C GLN A 59 8.69 -11.35 -2.09
N THR A 60 8.34 -10.39 -1.22
CA THR A 60 9.01 -9.07 -1.18
C THR A 60 9.94 -8.88 0.02
N GLY A 61 9.78 -9.66 1.08
CA GLY A 61 10.44 -9.45 2.37
C GLY A 61 9.95 -8.22 3.14
N ILE A 62 8.92 -7.51 2.67
CA ILE A 62 8.38 -6.31 3.32
C ILE A 62 7.50 -6.73 4.50
N ARG A 63 8.06 -6.74 5.71
CA ARG A 63 7.30 -7.04 6.95
C ARG A 63 6.56 -5.83 7.55
N ARG A 64 7.05 -4.62 7.26
CA ARG A 64 6.51 -3.34 7.76
C ARG A 64 6.63 -2.30 6.69
N TRP A 65 5.57 -1.57 6.34
CA TRP A 65 5.66 -0.50 5.35
C TRP A 65 6.46 0.70 5.87
N THR A 66 7.20 1.37 4.97
CA THR A 66 8.00 2.58 5.23
C THR A 66 8.03 3.42 3.97
N ASP A 67 7.53 4.64 4.10
CA ASP A 67 7.37 5.61 3.01
C ASP A 67 8.15 6.91 3.26
N GLY A 68 8.84 7.02 4.40
CA GLY A 68 9.62 8.20 4.75
C GLY A 68 8.77 9.37 5.25
N ARG A 69 7.47 9.19 5.49
CA ARG A 69 6.63 10.16 6.18
C ARG A 69 6.73 9.97 7.70
N ARG A 70 6.43 11.03 8.45
CA ARG A 70 6.27 10.95 9.90
C ARG A 70 4.81 10.68 10.21
N TRP A 71 4.55 9.64 10.98
CA TRP A 71 3.21 9.17 11.31
C TRP A 71 2.96 9.24 12.81
N SER A 72 1.71 9.50 13.19
CA SER A 72 1.23 9.42 14.57
C SER A 72 1.37 8.01 15.15
N SER A 73 1.07 7.86 16.45
CA SER A 73 0.86 6.53 17.02
C SER A 73 -0.32 5.81 16.34
N SER A 74 -0.31 4.47 16.41
CA SER A 74 -1.37 3.63 15.82
C SER A 74 -2.72 3.88 16.49
N ARG A 75 -3.77 3.88 15.67
CA ARG A 75 -5.17 3.98 16.12
C ARG A 75 -5.99 2.86 15.47
N PRO A 76 -6.31 1.79 16.21
CA PRO A 76 -7.20 0.74 15.70
C PRO A 76 -8.59 1.30 15.36
N ARG A 77 -9.14 0.89 14.23
CA ARG A 77 -10.52 1.17 13.80
C ARG A 77 -11.06 -0.07 13.09
N GLY A 78 -11.82 -0.89 13.81
CA GLY A 78 -12.26 -2.19 13.30
C GLY A 78 -11.06 -3.05 12.88
N ASN A 79 -11.06 -3.50 11.62
CA ASN A 79 -9.97 -4.31 11.05
C ASN A 79 -8.80 -3.48 10.48
N PHE A 80 -8.81 -2.16 10.66
CA PHE A 80 -7.78 -1.27 10.14
C PHE A 80 -6.97 -0.63 11.27
N ILE A 81 -5.71 -0.28 10.96
CA ILE A 81 -4.88 0.59 11.78
C ILE A 81 -4.71 1.90 11.03
N ILE A 82 -5.11 3.00 11.67
CA ILE A 82 -5.08 4.35 11.10
C ILE A 82 -3.92 5.14 11.71
N TYR A 83 -3.27 5.93 10.86
CA TYR A 83 -2.20 6.86 11.19
C TYR A 83 -2.53 8.23 10.61
N ARG A 84 -2.07 9.30 11.26
CA ARG A 84 -2.12 10.68 10.73
C ARG A 84 -0.69 11.19 10.51
N GLU A 85 -0.47 11.92 9.42
CA GLU A 85 0.83 12.53 9.14
C GLU A 85 1.14 13.66 10.14
N LEU A 86 2.43 13.83 10.50
CA LEU A 86 2.96 14.81 11.48
C LEU A 86 3.89 15.88 10.89
#